data_AF-X0VN01-F1
#
_entry.id   AF-X0VN01-F1
#
_cell.length_a   1.000
_cell.length_b   1.000
_cell.length_c   1.000
_cell.angle_alpha   90.00
_cell.angle_beta   90.00
_cell.angle_gamma   90.00
#
_symmetry.space_group_name_H-M   'P 1'
#
loop_
_entity.id
_entity.type
_entity.pdbx_description
1 polymer ?
#
loop_
_entity_poly.entity_id
_entity_poly.type
_entity_poly.pdbx_seq_one_letter_code
_entity_poly.pdbx_strand_id
1 'polypeptide(L)'
;MYSELSEDEKNMYLEVLREAPILPFSNFVSRGDIPDKIDISRPRSYIDREVYMLVRQTHRDRSSRLIPILGSAGTGKTHAYHSFKDKERENRKKLELSTEAEDMEVSQLEPADWTIIYVPSPPASIRVLLHVYTCIIEDVGPEILDIVSDKLVREKWGGKKSGLFQKPKIEEVIQKGIREFPGV
;
A
#
# COMPACT_ATOMS: atom_id res chain seq x y z
N MET A 1 49.14 -13.86 11.41
CA MET A 1 48.47 -13.73 10.10
C MET A 1 47.92 -12.33 9.83
N TYR A 2 47.04 -11.75 10.67
CA TYR A 2 46.57 -10.34 10.46
C TYR A 2 47.53 -9.24 10.98
N SER A 3 48.52 -9.61 11.79
CA SER A 3 49.53 -8.72 12.38
C SER A 3 50.70 -8.39 11.45
N GLU A 4 50.75 -8.99 10.25
CA GLU A 4 51.87 -8.88 9.30
C GLU A 4 51.55 -7.95 8.12
N LEU A 5 50.31 -7.45 8.02
CA LEU A 5 49.92 -6.53 6.96
C LEU A 5 50.44 -5.12 7.25
N SER A 6 51.01 -4.48 6.24
CA SER A 6 51.36 -3.06 6.29
C SER A 6 50.12 -2.19 6.42
N GLU A 7 50.27 -0.98 6.95
CA GLU A 7 49.15 -0.03 7.08
C GLU A 7 48.53 0.33 5.72
N ASP A 8 49.34 0.37 4.66
CA ASP A 8 48.88 0.64 3.30
C ASP A 8 48.02 -0.52 2.76
N GLU A 9 48.40 -1.77 3.02
CA GLU A 9 47.58 -2.93 2.65
C GLU A 9 46.27 -2.97 3.43
N LYS A 10 46.29 -2.63 4.72
CA LYS A 10 45.06 -2.51 5.52
C LYS A 10 44.14 -1.42 4.96
N ASN A 11 44.68 -0.26 4.61
CA ASN A 11 43.92 0.83 4.02
C ASN A 11 43.35 0.45 2.65
N MET A 12 44.13 -0.25 1.81
CA MET A 12 43.65 -0.78 0.53
C MET A 12 42.49 -1.76 0.72
N TYR A 13 42.57 -2.70 1.67
CA TYR A 13 41.45 -3.61 1.96
C TYR A 13 40.21 -2.88 2.49
N LEU A 14 40.39 -1.82 3.28
CA LEU A 14 39.29 -0.97 3.77
C LEU A 14 38.65 -0.14 2.65
N GLU A 15 39.45 0.38 1.71
CA GLU A 15 38.96 1.07 0.52
C GLU A 15 38.17 0.14 -0.39
N VAL A 16 38.67 -1.08 -0.64
CA VAL A 16 37.95 -2.10 -1.40
C VAL A 16 36.63 -2.46 -0.74
N LEU A 17 36.59 -2.59 0.59
CA LEU A 17 35.33 -2.82 1.31
C LEU A 17 34.38 -1.63 1.16
N ARG A 18 34.88 -0.39 1.17
CA ARG A 18 34.07 0.84 1.05
C ARG A 18 33.53 1.06 -0.37
N GLU A 19 34.30 0.70 -1.40
CA GLU A 19 33.97 0.93 -2.81
C GLU A 19 33.35 -0.28 -3.51
N ALA A 20 33.43 -1.48 -2.93
CA ALA A 20 32.78 -2.66 -3.49
C ALA A 20 31.26 -2.43 -3.58
N PRO A 21 30.63 -2.70 -4.73
CA PRO A 21 29.17 -2.58 -4.89
C PRO A 21 28.38 -3.53 -3.97
N ILE A 22 29.07 -4.48 -3.31
CA ILE A 22 28.55 -5.51 -2.44
C ILE A 22 29.33 -5.45 -1.11
N LEU A 23 28.91 -4.55 -0.22
CA LEU A 23 29.41 -4.51 1.15
C LEU A 23 28.96 -5.79 1.88
N PRO A 24 29.78 -6.44 2.72
CA PRO A 24 29.28 -7.48 3.63
C PRO A 24 28.21 -6.95 4.63
N PHE A 25 28.05 -5.63 4.69
CA PHE A 25 27.03 -4.91 5.45
C PHE A 25 25.96 -4.24 4.56
N SER A 26 25.95 -4.49 3.25
CA SER A 26 24.84 -4.01 2.42
C SER A 26 23.56 -4.74 2.84
N ASN A 27 22.50 -3.97 3.06
CA ASN A 27 21.20 -4.55 3.41
C ASN A 27 20.70 -5.40 2.23
N PHE A 28 20.68 -6.72 2.42
CA PHE A 28 20.12 -7.69 1.48
C PHE A 28 18.64 -8.02 1.77
N VAL A 29 18.05 -7.37 2.76
CA VAL A 29 16.69 -7.63 3.22
C VAL A 29 15.95 -6.30 3.32
N SER A 30 14.92 -6.15 2.51
CA SER A 30 14.01 -5.02 2.57
C SER A 30 13.27 -4.99 3.91
N ARG A 31 13.13 -3.80 4.47
CA ARG A 31 12.30 -3.51 5.65
C ARG A 31 11.12 -2.65 5.23
N GLY A 32 10.08 -2.54 6.07
CA GLY A 32 8.88 -1.76 5.70
C GLY A 32 9.21 -0.31 5.34
N ASP A 33 10.25 0.23 5.95
CA ASP A 33 10.79 1.58 5.82
C ASP A 33 11.97 1.71 4.82
N ILE A 34 12.60 0.60 4.42
CA ILE A 34 13.83 0.60 3.60
C ILE A 34 13.63 -0.28 2.35
N PRO A 35 13.60 0.30 1.14
CA PRO A 35 13.52 -0.46 -0.10
C PRO A 35 14.84 -1.14 -0.47
N ASP A 36 14.75 -2.23 -1.23
CA ASP A 36 15.93 -2.84 -1.84
C ASP A 36 16.35 -2.04 -3.09
N LYS A 37 17.66 -1.95 -3.33
CA LYS A 37 18.20 -1.21 -4.50
C LYS A 37 17.94 -1.91 -5.83
N ILE A 38 17.61 -3.20 -5.84
CA ILE A 38 17.46 -4.03 -7.04
C ILE A 38 16.16 -4.84 -6.94
N ASP A 39 15.22 -4.61 -7.87
CA ASP A 39 14.03 -5.44 -8.01
C ASP A 39 14.34 -6.67 -8.89
N ILE A 40 14.12 -7.88 -8.36
CA ILE A 40 14.22 -9.14 -9.10
C ILE A 40 12.79 -9.61 -9.38
N SER A 41 12.22 -9.20 -10.51
CA SER A 41 10.81 -9.42 -10.84
C SER A 41 10.46 -10.85 -11.25
N ARG A 42 11.41 -11.62 -11.78
CA ARG A 42 11.15 -12.94 -12.39
C ARG A 42 10.46 -13.95 -11.44
N PRO A 43 10.90 -14.13 -10.18
CA PRO A 43 10.23 -15.03 -9.22
C PRO A 43 8.81 -14.58 -8.85
N ARG A 44 8.49 -13.29 -9.06
CA ARG A 44 7.25 -12.65 -8.64
C ARG A 44 6.25 -12.45 -9.80
N SER A 45 6.67 -12.74 -11.04
CA SER A 45 5.87 -12.55 -12.26
C SER A 45 4.44 -13.12 -12.19
N TYR A 46 4.25 -14.28 -11.56
CA TYR A 46 2.94 -14.88 -11.38
C TYR A 46 2.05 -14.05 -10.44
N ILE A 47 2.54 -13.71 -9.24
CA ILE A 47 1.72 -12.96 -8.27
C ILE A 47 1.48 -11.53 -8.74
N ASP A 48 2.46 -10.90 -9.40
CA ASP A 48 2.32 -9.57 -10.01
C ASP A 48 1.15 -9.58 -11.01
N ARG A 49 1.11 -10.57 -11.91
CA ARG A 49 0.02 -10.72 -12.88
C ARG A 49 -1.35 -10.85 -12.20
N GLU A 50 -1.47 -11.74 -11.22
CA GLU A 50 -2.75 -11.98 -10.55
C GLU A 50 -3.22 -10.76 -9.76
N VAL A 51 -2.32 -10.08 -9.04
CA VAL A 51 -2.63 -8.84 -8.32
C VAL A 51 -3.14 -7.77 -9.28
N TYR A 52 -2.43 -7.52 -10.39
CA TYR A 52 -2.87 -6.52 -11.37
C TYR A 52 -4.16 -6.92 -12.10
N MET A 53 -4.45 -8.22 -12.24
CA MET A 53 -5.75 -8.68 -12.75
C MET A 53 -6.88 -8.35 -11.76
N LEU A 54 -6.69 -8.61 -10.48
CA LEU A 54 -7.68 -8.33 -9.44
C LEU A 54 -7.94 -6.83 -9.25
N VAL A 55 -6.89 -6.01 -9.31
CA VAL A 55 -7.00 -4.54 -9.30
C VAL A 55 -7.87 -4.07 -10.46
N ARG A 56 -7.61 -4.57 -11.68
CA ARG A 56 -8.40 -4.21 -12.88
C ARG A 56 -9.85 -4.65 -12.78
N GLN A 57 -10.10 -5.87 -12.29
CA GLN A 57 -11.46 -6.37 -12.11
C GLN A 57 -12.24 -5.48 -11.13
N THR A 58 -11.60 -5.11 -10.02
CA THR A 58 -12.18 -4.23 -8.99
C THR A 58 -12.43 -2.81 -9.49
N HIS A 59 -11.54 -2.29 -10.32
CA HIS A 59 -11.76 -1.00 -10.97
C HIS A 59 -12.94 -1.04 -11.94
N ARG A 60 -13.00 -2.08 -12.79
CA ARG A 60 -14.03 -2.23 -13.82
C ARG A 60 -15.44 -2.38 -13.24
N ASP A 61 -15.60 -3.13 -12.16
CA ASP A 61 -16.90 -3.33 -11.52
C ASP A 61 -17.26 -2.24 -10.49
N ARG A 62 -16.39 -1.23 -10.33
CA ARG A 62 -16.56 -0.10 -9.41
C ARG A 62 -16.85 -0.54 -7.97
N SER A 63 -16.31 -1.69 -7.57
CA SER A 63 -16.42 -2.18 -6.20
C SER A 63 -15.21 -1.75 -5.36
N SER A 64 -15.36 -1.81 -4.05
CA SER A 64 -14.25 -1.63 -3.12
C SER A 64 -13.89 -2.98 -2.52
N ARG A 65 -12.64 -3.43 -2.72
CA ARG A 65 -12.14 -4.70 -2.19
C ARG A 65 -10.82 -4.53 -1.47
N LEU A 66 -10.68 -5.22 -0.35
CA LEU A 66 -9.37 -5.48 0.25
C LEU A 66 -8.83 -6.76 -0.38
N ILE A 67 -7.65 -6.70 -1.00
CA ILE A 67 -6.97 -7.84 -1.62
C ILE A 67 -5.79 -8.22 -0.71
N PRO A 68 -5.95 -9.14 0.25
CA PRO A 68 -4.86 -9.51 1.15
C PRO A 68 -3.79 -10.31 0.41
N ILE A 69 -2.54 -9.86 0.49
CA ILE A 69 -1.38 -10.61 0.02
C ILE A 69 -0.69 -11.23 1.23
N LEU A 70 -0.73 -12.57 1.31
CA LEU A 70 -0.17 -13.33 2.43
C LEU A 70 1.04 -14.15 1.96
N GLY A 71 2.01 -14.35 2.85
CA GLY A 71 3.19 -15.15 2.58
C GLY A 71 3.94 -15.48 3.86
N SER A 72 4.63 -16.62 3.89
CA SER A 72 5.46 -17.03 5.03
C SER A 72 6.67 -16.10 5.24
N ALA A 73 7.33 -16.20 6.38
CA ALA A 73 8.55 -15.44 6.62
C ALA A 73 9.62 -15.75 5.54
N GLY A 74 10.32 -14.72 5.08
CA GLY A 74 11.38 -14.87 4.06
C GLY A 74 10.90 -14.98 2.60
N THR A 75 9.60 -14.95 2.30
CA THR A 75 9.09 -15.05 0.92
C THR A 75 9.19 -13.76 0.09
N GLY A 76 9.89 -12.74 0.58
CA GLY A 76 10.02 -11.46 -0.13
C GLY A 76 8.78 -10.56 -0.08
N LYS A 77 7.91 -10.68 0.93
CA LYS A 77 6.72 -9.81 1.08
C LYS A 77 7.06 -8.32 1.07
N THR A 78 8.09 -7.94 1.81
CA THR A 78 8.52 -6.55 1.94
C THR A 78 9.11 -6.02 0.63
N HIS A 79 9.85 -6.86 -0.08
CA HIS A 79 10.34 -6.56 -1.43
C HIS A 79 9.20 -6.37 -2.43
N ALA A 80 8.22 -7.29 -2.43
CA ALA A 80 7.01 -7.18 -3.25
C ALA A 80 6.22 -5.90 -2.94
N TYR A 81 6.09 -5.54 -1.66
CA TYR A 81 5.46 -4.29 -1.24
C TYR A 81 6.11 -3.07 -1.89
N HIS A 82 7.44 -2.95 -1.82
CA HIS A 82 8.15 -1.81 -2.42
C HIS A 82 7.99 -1.75 -3.94
N SER A 83 8.08 -2.89 -4.63
CA SER A 83 7.86 -2.94 -6.08
C SER A 83 6.44 -2.50 -6.46
N PHE A 84 5.43 -2.94 -5.72
CA PHE A 84 4.06 -2.47 -5.91
C PHE A 84 3.91 -0.99 -5.54
N LYS A 85 4.58 -0.49 -4.50
CA LYS A 85 4.52 0.93 -4.11
C LYS A 85 5.11 1.85 -5.18
N ASP A 86 6.18 1.42 -5.84
CA ASP A 86 6.75 2.14 -6.97
C ASP A 86 5.79 2.15 -8.16
N LYS A 87 5.13 1.02 -8.44
CA LYS A 87 4.11 0.91 -9.49
C LYS A 87 2.86 1.74 -9.19
N GLU A 88 2.44 1.82 -7.93
CA GLU A 88 1.37 2.71 -7.46
C GLU A 88 1.70 4.16 -7.79
N ARG A 89 2.92 4.62 -7.45
CA ARG A 89 3.38 5.99 -7.72
C ARG A 89 3.47 6.29 -9.21
N GLU A 90 4.00 5.37 -10.00
CA GLU A 90 4.03 5.50 -11.47
C GLU A 90 2.61 5.62 -12.04
N ASN A 91 1.69 4.81 -11.54
CA ASN A 91 0.31 4.77 -11.99
C ASN A 91 -0.46 6.05 -11.59
N ARG A 92 -0.23 6.58 -10.38
CA ARG A 92 -0.81 7.85 -9.93
C ARG A 92 -0.39 9.02 -10.82
N LYS A 93 0.89 9.10 -11.17
CA LYS A 93 1.39 10.11 -12.13
C LYS A 93 0.70 10.00 -13.50
N LYS A 94 0.43 8.79 -13.97
CA LYS A 94 -0.30 8.57 -15.23
C LYS A 94 -1.76 9.03 -15.12
N LEU A 95 -2.42 8.77 -14.00
CA LEU A 95 -3.79 9.25 -13.72
C LEU A 95 -3.87 10.77 -13.76
N GLU A 96 -2.96 11.46 -13.07
CA GLU A 96 -2.87 12.92 -13.05
C GLU A 96 -2.71 13.48 -14.47
N LEU A 97 -1.76 12.96 -15.25
CA LEU A 97 -1.53 13.38 -16.63
C LEU A 97 -2.72 13.07 -17.56
N SER A 98 -3.40 11.94 -17.37
CA SER A 98 -4.59 11.59 -18.17
C SER A 98 -5.82 12.42 -17.84
N THR A 99 -5.86 13.02 -16.65
CA THR A 99 -6.96 13.93 -16.25
C THR A 99 -6.75 15.32 -16.88
N GLU A 100 -5.51 15.68 -17.19
CA GLU A 100 -5.14 16.97 -17.82
C GLU A 100 -5.16 16.92 -19.36
N ALA A 101 -4.96 15.74 -19.96
CA ALA A 101 -5.01 15.53 -21.40
C ALA A 101 -6.35 14.87 -21.80
N GLU A 102 -7.37 15.70 -22.06
CA GLU A 102 -8.56 15.24 -22.80
C GLU A 102 -8.12 14.79 -24.21
N ASP A 103 -8.47 13.55 -24.57
CA ASP A 103 -8.38 12.93 -25.89
C ASP A 103 -6.99 12.70 -26.52
N MET A 104 -6.36 11.54 -26.26
CA MET A 104 -5.57 10.82 -27.28
C MET A 104 -5.61 9.29 -27.11
N GLU A 105 -6.14 8.65 -28.16
CA GLU A 105 -6.01 7.27 -28.65
C GLU A 105 -5.88 6.06 -27.70
N VAL A 106 -6.92 5.22 -27.80
CA VAL A 106 -7.09 3.88 -27.25
C VAL A 106 -5.97 2.93 -27.70
N SER A 107 -4.91 2.77 -26.91
CA SER A 107 -4.11 1.52 -26.90
C SER A 107 -3.13 1.41 -25.74
N GLN A 108 -3.55 1.65 -24.50
CA GLN A 108 -2.84 1.12 -23.32
C GLN A 108 -3.74 1.18 -22.08
N LEU A 109 -3.73 0.08 -21.31
CA LEU A 109 -4.52 -0.20 -20.11
C LEU A 109 -4.90 1.05 -19.32
N GLU A 110 -6.20 1.29 -19.12
CA GLU A 110 -6.70 2.37 -18.26
C GLU A 110 -6.03 2.27 -16.88
N PRO A 111 -5.37 3.33 -16.41
CA PRO A 111 -4.77 3.32 -15.09
C PRO A 111 -5.88 3.24 -14.04
N ALA A 112 -5.79 2.27 -13.14
CA ALA A 112 -6.77 2.08 -12.07
C ALA A 112 -6.30 2.79 -10.82
N ASP A 113 -7.17 3.47 -10.07
CA ASP A 113 -6.81 4.00 -8.75
C ASP A 113 -6.77 2.87 -7.71
N TRP A 114 -5.61 2.65 -7.11
CA TRP A 114 -5.37 1.64 -6.07
C TRP A 114 -4.22 2.07 -5.16
N THR A 115 -4.21 1.52 -3.94
CA THR A 115 -3.12 1.71 -2.97
C THR A 115 -2.72 0.39 -2.36
N ILE A 116 -1.41 0.20 -2.15
CA ILE A 116 -0.87 -0.92 -1.38
C ILE A 116 -0.38 -0.45 -0.02
N ILE A 117 -0.73 -1.23 1.01
CA ILE A 117 -0.52 -0.89 2.42
C ILE A 117 0.25 -2.04 3.05
N TYR A 118 1.40 -1.74 3.64
CA TYR A 118 2.17 -2.73 4.38
C TYR A 118 1.65 -2.86 5.79
N VAL A 119 1.17 -4.05 6.15
CA VAL A 119 0.72 -4.37 7.51
C VAL A 119 1.75 -5.27 8.18
N PRO A 120 2.55 -4.77 9.14
CA PRO A 120 3.48 -5.60 9.89
C PRO A 120 2.74 -6.58 10.80
N SER A 121 3.48 -7.50 11.42
CA SER A 121 2.87 -8.45 12.35
C SER A 121 2.26 -7.68 13.55
N PRO A 122 0.95 -7.86 13.84
CA PRO A 122 0.32 -7.14 14.93
C PRO A 122 0.89 -7.61 16.27
N PRO A 123 0.98 -6.71 17.28
CA PRO A 123 1.52 -7.04 18.58
C PRO A 123 0.65 -8.03 19.38
N ALA A 124 -0.66 -8.10 19.08
CA ALA A 124 -1.59 -9.07 19.67
C ALA A 124 -2.71 -9.41 18.67
N SER A 125 -3.15 -10.67 18.65
CA SER A 125 -4.20 -11.15 17.74
C SER A 125 -5.55 -10.43 17.94
N ILE A 126 -5.89 -10.05 19.17
CA ILE A 126 -7.11 -9.29 19.48
C ILE A 126 -7.11 -7.88 18.85
N ARG A 127 -5.93 -7.36 18.49
CA ARG A 127 -5.78 -6.01 17.92
C ARG A 127 -5.58 -6.01 16.40
N VAL A 128 -5.76 -7.14 15.72
CA VAL A 128 -5.53 -7.26 14.27
C VAL A 128 -6.32 -6.22 13.49
N LEU A 129 -7.63 -6.08 13.74
CA LEU A 129 -8.47 -5.12 13.03
C LEU A 129 -8.02 -3.69 13.28
N LEU A 130 -7.83 -3.32 14.56
CA LEU A 130 -7.34 -2.00 14.93
C LEU A 130 -6.00 -1.70 14.24
N HIS A 131 -5.07 -2.65 14.25
CA HIS A 131 -3.76 -2.49 13.63
C HIS A 131 -3.85 -2.30 12.12
N VAL A 132 -4.67 -3.08 11.42
CA VAL A 132 -4.92 -2.92 9.99
C VAL A 132 -5.47 -1.53 9.69
N TYR A 133 -6.47 -1.06 10.45
CA TYR A 133 -7.02 0.28 10.27
C TYR A 133 -5.98 1.37 10.54
N THR A 134 -5.15 1.23 11.57
CA THR A 134 -4.06 2.17 11.84
C THR A 134 -3.10 2.25 10.66
N CYS A 135 -2.63 1.12 10.12
CA CYS A 135 -1.74 1.11 8.96
C CYS A 135 -2.38 1.73 7.72
N ILE A 136 -3.70 1.55 7.53
CA ILE A 136 -4.42 2.20 6.42
C ILE A 136 -4.44 3.72 6.59
N ILE A 137 -4.77 4.21 7.78
CA ILE A 137 -4.86 5.65 8.07
C ILE A 137 -3.46 6.29 7.97
N GLU A 138 -2.42 5.61 8.43
CA GLU A 138 -1.03 6.10 8.34
C GLU A 138 -0.54 6.24 6.89
N ASP A 139 -0.92 5.31 5.99
CA ASP A 139 -0.46 5.34 4.59
C ASP A 139 -1.33 6.24 3.69
N VAL A 140 -2.66 6.25 3.89
CA VAL A 140 -3.62 7.01 3.06
C VAL A 140 -3.80 8.45 3.55
N GLY A 141 -3.61 8.69 4.85
CA GLY A 141 -3.86 9.98 5.50
C GLY A 141 -5.14 9.99 6.35
N PRO A 142 -5.23 10.87 7.36
CA PRO A 142 -6.38 10.98 8.27
C PRO A 142 -7.67 11.41 7.57
N GLU A 143 -7.59 12.06 6.41
CA GLU A 143 -8.72 12.56 5.63
C GLU A 143 -9.67 11.43 5.18
N ILE A 144 -9.17 10.19 5.13
CA ILE A 144 -10.01 9.01 4.86
C ILE A 144 -11.14 8.87 5.88
N LEU A 145 -10.93 9.30 7.12
CA LEU A 145 -11.95 9.26 8.18
C LEU A 145 -13.09 10.24 7.87
N ASP A 146 -12.77 11.42 7.34
CA ASP A 146 -13.77 12.41 6.95
C ASP A 146 -14.59 11.90 5.75
N ILE A 147 -13.93 11.31 4.75
CA ILE A 147 -14.59 10.73 3.58
C ILE A 147 -15.53 9.60 3.99
N VAL A 148 -15.05 8.68 4.84
CA VAL A 148 -15.85 7.54 5.31
C VAL A 148 -17.01 8.03 6.18
N SER A 149 -16.75 8.97 7.09
CA SER A 149 -17.79 9.58 7.93
C SER A 149 -18.89 10.21 7.07
N ASP A 150 -18.53 11.00 6.06
CA ASP A 150 -19.50 11.67 5.18
C ASP A 150 -20.35 10.65 4.40
N LYS A 151 -19.74 9.60 3.84
CA LYS A 151 -20.46 8.52 3.16
C LYS A 151 -21.41 7.77 4.10
N LEU A 152 -20.97 7.44 5.30
CA LEU A 152 -21.82 6.74 6.28
C LEU A 152 -23.00 7.61 6.72
N VAL A 153 -22.74 8.87 7.04
CA VAL A 153 -23.75 9.80 7.54
C VAL A 153 -24.71 10.23 6.44
N ARG A 154 -24.24 10.55 5.23
CA ARG A 154 -25.10 11.11 4.17
C ARG A 154 -25.69 10.05 3.26
N GLU A 155 -24.90 9.06 2.87
CA GLU A 155 -25.30 8.12 1.83
C GLU A 155 -25.89 6.83 2.42
N LYS A 156 -25.23 6.25 3.42
CA LYS A 156 -25.60 4.93 3.95
C LYS A 156 -26.73 4.99 4.98
N TRP A 157 -26.54 5.71 6.09
CA TRP A 157 -27.46 5.63 7.24
C TRP A 157 -28.33 6.88 7.44
N GLY A 158 -27.90 8.07 7.03
CA GLY A 158 -28.73 9.28 7.09
C GLY A 158 -29.90 9.31 6.12
N GLY A 159 -29.84 8.51 5.06
CA GLY A 159 -30.89 8.39 4.05
C GLY A 159 -30.97 9.60 3.10
N LYS A 160 -31.48 9.37 1.89
CA LYS A 160 -31.73 10.43 0.89
C LYS A 160 -32.93 11.30 1.30
N LYS A 161 -32.77 12.19 2.27
CA LYS A 161 -33.80 13.21 2.57
C LYS A 161 -33.73 14.29 1.49
N SER A 162 -34.72 14.32 0.59
CA SER A 162 -34.74 15.18 -0.62
C SER A 162 -35.05 16.67 -0.36
N GLY A 163 -34.89 17.16 0.87
CA GLY A 163 -35.19 18.54 1.23
C GLY A 163 -33.91 19.30 1.56
N LEU A 164 -33.68 20.45 0.90
CA LEU A 164 -32.48 21.29 0.99
C LEU A 164 -32.03 21.72 2.41
N PHE A 165 -32.81 21.44 3.47
CA PHE A 165 -32.55 21.95 4.82
C PHE A 165 -32.70 20.94 5.98
N GLN A 166 -32.94 19.65 5.73
CA GLN A 166 -32.97 18.66 6.82
C GLN A 166 -31.67 17.85 6.88
N LYS A 167 -30.74 18.27 7.74
CA LYS A 167 -29.60 17.44 8.13
C LYS A 167 -30.12 16.15 8.82
N PRO A 168 -29.49 14.98 8.58
CA PRO A 168 -29.84 13.76 9.30
C PRO A 168 -29.66 13.97 10.82
N LYS A 169 -30.61 13.48 11.63
CA LYS A 169 -30.42 13.48 13.09
C LYS A 169 -29.38 12.43 13.44
N ILE A 170 -28.32 12.82 14.14
CA ILE A 170 -27.17 11.95 14.42
C ILE A 170 -27.58 10.68 15.16
N GLU A 171 -28.46 10.76 16.17
CA GLU A 171 -29.03 9.60 16.87
C GLU A 171 -29.69 8.58 15.93
N GLU A 172 -30.43 9.04 14.91
CA GLU A 172 -31.10 8.14 13.96
C GLU A 172 -30.07 7.40 13.09
N VAL A 173 -29.01 8.11 12.69
CA VAL A 173 -27.88 7.54 11.93
C VAL A 173 -27.16 6.48 12.77
N ILE A 174 -26.85 6.80 14.02
CA ILE A 174 -26.15 5.90 14.95
C ILE A 174 -27.01 4.65 15.21
N GLN A 175 -28.30 4.79 15.49
CA GLN A 175 -29.17 3.64 15.73
C GLN A 175 -29.30 2.73 14.51
N LYS A 176 -29.36 3.28 13.31
CA LYS A 176 -29.34 2.48 12.07
C LYS A 176 -28.01 1.77 11.88
N GLY A 177 -26.90 2.47 12.12
CA GLY A 177 -25.55 1.90 12.08
C GLY A 177 -25.41 0.71 13.02
N ILE A 178 -25.85 0.85 14.27
CA ILE A 178 -25.86 -0.24 15.27
C ILE A 178 -26.78 -1.39 14.84
N ARG A 179 -27.92 -1.12 14.19
CA ARG A 179 -28.78 -2.23 13.71
C ARG A 179 -28.16 -3.02 12.57
N GLU A 180 -27.50 -2.36 11.62
CA GLU A 180 -26.89 -3.04 10.46
C GLU A 180 -25.53 -3.66 10.76
N PHE A 181 -24.77 -3.02 11.65
CA PHE A 181 -23.48 -3.48 12.15
C PHE A 181 -23.49 -3.37 13.68
N PRO A 182 -24.10 -4.34 14.38
CA PRO A 182 -24.21 -4.31 15.85
C PRO A 182 -22.86 -4.40 16.59
N GLY A 183 -21.75 -4.52 15.86
CA GLY A 183 -20.53 -5.09 16.41
C GLY A 183 -20.76 -6.58 16.69
N VAL A 184 -19.68 -7.31 16.93
CA VAL A 184 -19.78 -8.67 17.49
C VAL A 184 -20.45 -8.62 18.86
#